data_AF-A0A920NIL5-F1
#
_entry.id   AF-A0A920NIL5-F1
#
_cell.length_a   1.000
_cell.length_b   1.000
_cell.length_c   1.000
_cell.angle_alpha   90.00
_cell.angle_beta   90.00
_cell.angle_gamma   90.00
#
_symmetry.space_group_name_H-M   'P 1'
#
loop_
_entity.id
_entity.type
_entity.pdbx_description
1 polymer ?
#
loop_
_entity_poly.entity_id
_entity_poly.type
_entity_poly.pdbx_seq_one_letter_code
_entity_poly.pdbx_strand_id
1 'polypeptide(L)'
;MDWIDNGGAALDYFTVFQHGFSVTHIDALCHMWDKHGMWEGKDPDTEISFDRSHFAGVDEMRNGIFTRGVLLDVPRHRGTKYVDIDSPVHGWELEEIATCQNINLTPGDALLIYSGREEYEKP
;
A
#
# COMPACT_ATOMS: atom_id res chain seq x y z
N MET A 1 11.34 -49.72 -1.56
CA MET A 1 12.44 -48.75 -1.34
C MET A 1 12.49 -48.55 0.15
N ASP A 2 13.31 -49.36 0.81
CA ASP A 2 13.23 -49.53 2.27
C ASP A 2 13.87 -48.35 3.03
N TRP A 3 14.38 -47.37 2.28
CA TRP A 3 14.88 -46.09 2.79
C TRP A 3 13.78 -45.02 2.94
N ILE A 4 12.57 -45.25 2.42
CA ILE A 4 11.41 -44.40 2.72
C ILE A 4 10.71 -45.02 3.93
N ASP A 5 11.38 -44.94 5.08
CA ASP A 5 10.95 -45.48 6.36
C ASP A 5 10.09 -44.44 7.10
N ASN A 6 8.79 -44.72 7.28
CA ASN A 6 7.86 -44.01 8.18
C ASN A 6 7.81 -42.46 8.10
N GLY A 7 8.19 -41.87 6.97
CA GLY A 7 8.16 -40.43 6.74
C GLY A 7 6.78 -39.89 6.33
N GLY A 8 6.51 -38.63 6.68
CA GLY A 8 5.33 -37.88 6.23
C GLY A 8 5.71 -36.44 5.82
N ALA A 9 4.81 -35.73 5.14
CA ALA A 9 4.98 -34.34 4.75
C ALA A 9 3.79 -33.50 5.20
N ALA A 10 4.06 -32.27 5.66
CA ALA A 10 3.06 -31.22 5.75
C ALA A 10 3.23 -30.32 4.52
N LEU A 11 2.13 -30.07 3.82
CA LEU A 11 2.09 -29.24 2.61
C LEU A 11 1.00 -28.19 2.79
N ASP A 12 1.29 -26.97 2.35
CA ASP A 12 0.34 -25.86 2.38
C ASP A 12 0.18 -25.25 0.98
N TYR A 13 -0.97 -24.64 0.77
CA TYR A 13 -1.27 -23.79 -0.37
C TYR A 13 -2.06 -22.59 0.14
N PHE A 14 -1.64 -21.39 -0.24
CA PHE A 14 -2.40 -20.17 0.04
C PHE A 14 -2.53 -19.34 -1.22
N THR A 15 -3.67 -18.67 -1.34
CA THR A 15 -3.94 -17.69 -2.40
C THR A 15 -4.14 -16.35 -1.74
N VAL A 16 -3.64 -15.30 -2.39
CA VAL A 16 -3.77 -13.93 -1.92
C VAL A 16 -4.51 -13.14 -2.99
N PHE A 17 -5.60 -12.51 -2.61
CA PHE A 17 -6.18 -11.44 -3.41
C PHE A 17 -5.44 -10.14 -3.04
N GLN A 18 -4.43 -9.78 -3.84
CA GLN A 18 -3.52 -8.67 -3.52
C GLN A 18 -4.24 -7.33 -3.35
N HIS A 19 -5.32 -7.10 -4.10
CA HIS A 19 -6.15 -5.90 -4.01
C HIS A 19 -7.38 -6.09 -3.11
N GLY A 20 -7.35 -7.12 -2.25
CA GLY A 20 -8.30 -7.28 -1.15
C GLY A 20 -7.92 -6.42 0.07
N PHE A 21 -8.78 -6.37 1.08
CA PHE A 21 -8.58 -5.52 2.26
C PHE A 21 -7.75 -6.18 3.38
N SER A 22 -7.25 -7.40 3.14
CA SER A 22 -6.71 -8.27 4.19
C SER A 22 -5.19 -8.35 4.20
N VAL A 23 -4.50 -7.82 3.18
CA VAL A 23 -3.05 -7.97 3.03
C VAL A 23 -2.40 -6.61 2.80
N THR A 24 -1.30 -6.36 3.50
CA THR A 24 -0.41 -5.22 3.22
C THR A 24 0.21 -5.41 1.85
N HIS A 25 -0.04 -4.47 0.94
CA HIS A 25 0.40 -4.54 -0.45
C HIS A 25 0.90 -3.18 -0.95
N ILE A 26 1.44 -3.20 -2.18
CA ILE A 26 1.82 -2.01 -2.94
C ILE A 26 1.11 -2.10 -4.27
N ASP A 27 0.50 -0.98 -4.68
CA ASP A 27 -0.04 -0.81 -6.02
C ASP A 27 1.01 -0.17 -6.93
N ALA A 28 1.29 -0.83 -8.04
CA ALA A 28 2.18 -0.28 -9.06
C ALA A 28 1.49 0.84 -9.85
N LEU A 29 2.26 1.65 -10.58
CA LEU A 29 1.71 2.77 -11.36
C LEU A 29 0.78 2.32 -12.51
N CYS A 30 0.83 1.05 -12.91
CA CYS A 30 -0.11 0.44 -13.85
C CYS A 30 -1.45 0.00 -13.23
N HIS A 31 -1.60 0.06 -11.90
CA HIS A 31 -2.70 -0.58 -11.19
C HIS A 31 -4.08 0.02 -11.53
N MET A 32 -4.14 1.34 -11.66
CA MET A 32 -5.38 2.09 -11.88
C MET A 32 -5.20 3.08 -13.02
N TRP A 33 -6.28 3.32 -13.75
CA TRP A 33 -6.34 4.29 -14.83
C TRP A 33 -7.71 4.95 -14.87
N ASP A 34 -7.81 6.07 -15.58
CA ASP A 34 -9.08 6.70 -15.90
C ASP A 34 -9.26 6.84 -17.42
N LYS A 35 -10.20 7.68 -17.85
CA LYS A 35 -10.47 7.95 -19.28
C LYS A 35 -9.29 8.54 -20.04
N HIS A 36 -8.26 9.04 -19.36
CA HIS A 36 -7.05 9.59 -19.92
C HIS A 36 -5.91 8.55 -20.03
N GLY A 37 -6.14 7.32 -19.57
CA GLY A 37 -5.17 6.24 -19.59
C GLY A 37 -4.51 6.02 -18.24
N MET A 38 -3.54 5.11 -18.22
CA MET A 38 -2.68 4.81 -17.07
C MET A 38 -1.72 5.98 -16.80
N TRP A 39 -0.79 5.79 -15.87
CA TRP A 39 0.34 6.69 -15.69
C TRP A 39 0.98 7.10 -17.04
N GLU A 40 1.27 8.40 -17.19
CA GLU A 40 1.75 9.02 -18.45
C GLU A 40 0.81 8.88 -19.66
N GLY A 41 -0.48 8.59 -19.45
CA GLY A 41 -1.49 8.51 -20.50
C GLY A 41 -1.38 7.26 -21.37
N LYS A 42 -0.76 6.20 -20.85
CA LYS A 42 -0.63 4.92 -21.57
C LYS A 42 -1.97 4.20 -21.69
N ASP A 43 -2.18 3.54 -22.83
CA ASP A 43 -3.39 2.79 -23.10
C ASP A 43 -3.35 1.41 -22.40
N PRO A 44 -4.24 1.14 -21.43
CA PRO A 44 -4.28 -0.14 -20.73
C PRO A 44 -4.57 -1.32 -21.64
N ASP A 45 -5.30 -1.14 -22.74
CA ASP A 45 -5.59 -2.22 -23.70
C ASP A 45 -4.34 -2.64 -24.49
N THR A 46 -3.32 -1.77 -24.51
CA THR A 46 -2.03 -2.03 -25.14
C THR A 46 -1.00 -2.52 -24.11
N GLU A 47 -0.92 -1.90 -22.93
CA GLU A 47 0.15 -2.15 -21.97
C GLU A 47 -0.15 -3.30 -20.99
N ILE A 48 -1.42 -3.69 -20.78
CA ILE A 48 -1.79 -4.76 -19.85
C ILE A 48 -2.15 -6.01 -20.65
N SER A 49 -1.39 -7.08 -20.44
CA SER A 49 -1.62 -8.40 -21.04
C SER A 49 -1.95 -9.43 -19.96
N PHE A 50 -2.29 -10.65 -20.40
CA PHE A 50 -2.54 -11.75 -19.49
C PHE A 50 -1.33 -12.12 -18.62
N ASP A 51 -0.11 -11.98 -19.17
CA ASP A 51 1.12 -12.40 -18.50
C ASP A 51 1.77 -11.29 -17.67
N ARG A 52 1.57 -10.01 -18.00
CA ARG A 52 2.20 -8.90 -17.28
C ARG A 52 1.60 -7.52 -17.60
N SER A 53 2.10 -6.49 -16.91
CA SER A 53 2.10 -5.12 -17.42
C SER A 53 3.40 -4.85 -18.18
N HIS A 54 3.33 -4.31 -19.39
CA HIS A 54 4.48 -3.94 -20.22
C HIS A 54 5.07 -2.57 -19.85
N PHE A 55 4.35 -1.80 -19.05
CA PHE A 55 4.75 -0.48 -18.55
C PHE A 55 4.36 -0.32 -17.09
N ALA A 56 5.20 0.35 -16.29
CA ALA A 56 4.85 0.76 -14.93
C ALA A 56 4.42 -0.41 -13.99
N GLY A 57 4.89 -1.63 -14.27
CA GLY A 57 4.60 -2.84 -13.51
C GLY A 57 5.32 -2.88 -12.15
N VAL A 58 4.85 -3.76 -11.26
CA VAL A 58 5.45 -3.94 -9.92
C VAL A 58 6.88 -4.48 -9.98
N ASP A 59 7.24 -5.15 -11.07
CA ASP A 59 8.58 -5.67 -11.37
C ASP A 59 9.64 -4.56 -11.57
N GLU A 60 9.21 -3.32 -11.82
CA GLU A 60 10.09 -2.15 -11.76
C GLU A 60 10.63 -1.92 -10.34
N MET A 61 9.90 -2.37 -9.32
CA MET A 61 10.27 -2.31 -7.91
C MET A 61 10.92 -3.61 -7.39
N ARG A 62 11.34 -4.52 -8.27
CA ARG A 62 11.90 -5.85 -7.90
C ARG A 62 13.10 -5.81 -6.95
N ASN A 63 13.84 -4.70 -6.91
CA ASN A 63 14.99 -4.52 -6.03
C ASN A 63 14.59 -3.95 -4.65
N GLY A 64 13.29 -3.77 -4.40
CA GLY A 64 12.74 -3.15 -3.21
C GLY A 64 12.74 -1.63 -3.27
N ILE A 65 11.95 -1.04 -2.37
CA ILE A 65 11.92 0.40 -2.12
C ILE A 65 12.63 0.64 -0.79
N PHE A 66 13.78 1.29 -0.83
CA PHE A 66 14.52 1.68 0.38
C PHE A 66 14.55 3.19 0.50
N THR A 67 13.79 3.72 1.46
CA THR A 67 13.71 5.15 1.74
C THR A 67 13.35 5.43 3.20
N ARG A 68 13.40 6.70 3.60
CA ARG A 68 12.96 7.17 4.90
C ARG A 68 11.43 7.12 4.99
N GLY A 69 10.89 6.44 5.99
CA GLY A 69 9.47 6.47 6.32
C GLY A 69 9.14 7.56 7.33
N VAL A 70 8.05 8.28 7.13
CA VAL A 70 7.55 9.32 8.05
C VAL A 70 6.12 9.01 8.45
N LEU A 71 5.90 8.75 9.74
CA LEU A 71 4.56 8.51 10.29
C LEU A 71 3.88 9.81 10.70
N LEU A 72 2.70 10.06 10.14
CA LEU A 72 1.81 11.16 10.53
C LEU A 72 0.57 10.57 11.21
N ASP A 73 0.37 10.93 12.49
CA ASP A 73 -0.72 10.41 13.32
C ASP A 73 -1.92 11.37 13.31
N VAL A 74 -2.87 11.10 12.40
CA VAL A 74 -4.06 11.94 12.20
C VAL A 74 -5.00 11.92 13.42
N PRO A 75 -5.36 10.75 14.00
CA PRO A 75 -6.21 10.71 15.19
C PRO A 75 -5.65 11.55 16.35
N ARG A 76 -4.35 11.42 16.63
CA ARG A 76 -3.70 12.19 17.69
C ARG A 76 -3.76 13.69 17.45
N HIS A 77 -3.54 14.14 16.21
CA HIS A 77 -3.63 15.55 15.86
C HIS A 77 -5.05 16.10 16.03
N ARG A 78 -6.06 15.34 15.61
CA ARG A 78 -7.47 15.71 15.74
C ARG A 78 -8.03 15.57 17.17
N GLY A 79 -7.32 14.89 18.06
CA GLY A 79 -7.87 14.51 19.37
C GLY A 79 -9.01 13.49 19.27
N THR A 80 -9.00 12.66 18.22
CA THR A 80 -9.99 11.62 17.95
C THR A 80 -9.34 10.23 18.03
N LYS A 81 -10.14 9.16 17.91
CA LYS A 81 -9.63 7.78 17.94
C LYS A 81 -9.28 7.23 16.57
N TYR A 82 -9.96 7.72 15.53
CA TYR A 82 -9.81 7.29 14.15
C TYR A 82 -10.28 8.39 13.20
N VAL A 83 -9.94 8.25 11.92
CA VAL A 83 -10.46 9.10 10.84
C VAL A 83 -11.88 8.66 10.49
N ASP A 84 -12.84 9.58 10.58
CA ASP A 84 -14.23 9.34 10.19
C ASP A 84 -14.40 9.46 8.66
N ILE A 85 -15.27 8.64 8.07
CA ILE A 85 -15.57 8.66 6.63
C ILE A 85 -16.13 10.01 6.18
N ASP A 86 -16.87 10.70 7.05
CA ASP A 86 -17.46 12.01 6.78
C ASP A 86 -16.45 13.16 6.99
N SER A 87 -15.27 12.86 7.52
CA SER A 87 -14.19 13.81 7.76
C SER A 87 -12.86 13.26 7.22
N PRO A 88 -12.66 13.21 5.90
CA PRO A 88 -11.46 12.63 5.30
C PRO A 88 -10.18 13.38 5.70
N VAL A 89 -9.03 12.73 5.50
CA VAL A 89 -7.71 13.37 5.68
C VAL A 89 -7.43 14.27 4.49
N HIS A 90 -6.97 15.49 4.75
CA HIS A 90 -6.63 16.46 3.71
C HIS A 90 -5.14 16.76 3.65
N GLY A 91 -4.65 17.19 2.49
CA GLY A 91 -3.22 17.47 2.29
C GLY A 91 -2.67 18.54 3.25
N TRP A 92 -3.40 19.62 3.48
CA TRP A 92 -2.98 20.70 4.40
C TRP A 92 -2.83 20.21 5.85
N GLU A 93 -3.70 19.28 6.28
CA GLU A 93 -3.61 18.68 7.60
C GLU A 93 -2.34 17.84 7.76
N LEU A 94 -1.88 17.17 6.70
CA LEU A 94 -0.61 16.43 6.76
C LEU A 94 0.58 17.37 7.01
N GLU A 95 0.57 18.57 6.43
CA GLU A 95 1.58 19.60 6.68
C GLU A 95 1.52 20.13 8.12
N GLU A 96 0.32 20.34 8.66
CA GLU A 96 0.09 20.73 10.06
C GLU A 96 0.61 19.65 11.02
N ILE A 97 0.30 18.37 10.77
CA ILE A 97 0.78 17.25 11.58
C ILE A 97 2.32 17.19 11.56
N ALA A 98 2.94 17.28 10.38
CA ALA A 98 4.39 17.27 10.26
C ALA A 98 5.03 18.41 11.08
N THR A 99 4.44 19.61 11.03
CA THR A 99 4.87 20.77 11.80
C THR A 99 4.71 20.55 13.31
N CYS A 100 3.56 20.07 13.76
CA CYS A 100 3.31 19.76 15.17
C CYS A 100 4.24 18.67 15.73
N GLN A 101 4.60 17.69 14.90
CA GLN A 101 5.55 16.64 15.24
C GLN A 101 7.02 17.07 15.10
N ASN A 102 7.28 18.32 14.69
CA ASN A 102 8.61 18.87 14.41
C ASN A 102 9.40 18.01 13.39
N ILE A 103 8.72 17.57 12.32
CA ILE A 103 9.28 16.77 11.23
C ILE A 103 9.37 17.64 9.98
N ASN A 104 10.56 17.67 9.37
CA ASN A 104 10.75 18.26 8.06
C ASN A 104 10.67 17.18 6.97
N LEU A 105 9.61 17.23 6.17
CA LEU A 105 9.43 16.35 5.01
C LEU A 105 10.45 16.69 3.93
N THR A 106 10.99 15.67 3.26
CA THR A 106 11.98 15.82 2.19
C THR A 106 11.62 14.96 0.98
N PRO A 107 11.99 15.38 -0.24
CA PRO A 107 11.82 14.54 -1.43
C PRO A 107 12.38 13.13 -1.23
N GLY A 108 11.58 12.13 -1.57
CA GLY A 108 11.90 10.71 -1.42
C GLY A 108 11.28 10.04 -0.19
N ASP A 109 10.73 10.79 0.77
CA ASP A 109 10.06 10.20 1.92
C ASP A 109 8.84 9.35 1.52
N ALA A 110 8.67 8.21 2.19
CA ALA A 110 7.41 7.48 2.21
C ALA A 110 6.56 7.98 3.39
N LEU A 111 5.49 8.72 3.10
CA LEU A 111 4.52 9.12 4.12
C LEU A 111 3.65 7.92 4.51
N LEU A 112 3.59 7.65 5.82
CA LEU A 112 2.71 6.67 6.45
C LEU A 112 1.62 7.45 7.18
N ILE A 113 0.38 7.40 6.68
CA ILE A 113 -0.75 8.13 7.26
C ILE A 113 -1.51 7.18 8.20
N TYR A 114 -1.31 7.33 9.51
CA TYR A 114 -2.04 6.54 10.48
C TYR A 114 -3.45 7.11 10.65
N SER A 115 -4.45 6.26 10.44
CA SER A 115 -5.88 6.64 10.47
C SER A 115 -6.67 5.99 11.60
N GLY A 116 -6.03 5.22 12.50
CA GLY A 116 -6.72 4.59 13.64
C GLY A 116 -7.60 3.38 13.28
N ARG A 117 -7.19 2.58 12.27
CA ARG A 117 -7.97 1.44 11.76
C ARG A 117 -8.46 0.51 12.89
N GLU A 118 -7.62 0.21 13.87
CA GLU A 118 -7.96 -0.71 14.95
C GLU A 118 -9.08 -0.17 15.85
N GLU A 119 -9.13 1.14 16.08
CA GLU A 119 -10.22 1.77 16.82
C GLU A 119 -11.49 1.89 15.97
N TYR A 120 -11.34 2.12 14.67
CA TYR A 120 -12.45 2.19 13.71
C TYR A 120 -13.18 0.85 13.56
N GLU A 121 -12.44 -0.26 13.53
CA GLU A 121 -12.99 -1.61 13.34
C GLU A 121 -13.57 -2.23 14.62
N LYS A 122 -13.57 -1.52 15.76
CA LYS A 122 -14.17 -2.04 16.99
C LYS A 122 -15.70 -2.18 16.83
N PRO A 123 -16.28 -3.31 17.26
CA PRO A 123 -17.73 -3.53 17.21
C PRO A 123 -18.52 -2.63 18.18
#